data_AF-A0AAD9II04-F1
#
_entry.id   AF-A0AAD9II04-F1
#
_cell.length_a   1.000
_cell.length_b   1.000
_cell.length_c   1.000
_cell.angle_alpha   90.00
_cell.angle_beta   90.00
_cell.angle_gamma   90.00
#
_symmetry.space_group_name_H-M   'P 1'
#
loop_
_entity.id
_entity.type
_entity.pdbx_description
1 polymer ?
#
loop_
_entity_poly.entity_id
_entity_poly.type
_entity_poly.pdbx_seq_one_letter_code
_entity_poly.pdbx_strand_id
1 'polypeptide(L)'
;MPGSDGASDSSVQGQVPDPVRVGIARMVDVALFLACKIEEVPLVTNDLVNATLVVCAGAITTLAEIDSEERARRSLERTGLTALVGDAYYAVKRRLLLDEQIVLRLLHFALVAPQPHKRVLAYAAAAGLPPAATALALATLNDGIVGAPLLLDHSEGALAAAAAALALRLVAPDDSLEVARLHPDASQVAEAVAALSDALIQCAAAQKAWTDAEQAAR
;
A
#
# COMPACT_ATOMS: atom_id res chain seq x y z
N MET A 1 48.07 -39.58 14.33
CA MET A 1 46.79 -39.23 14.98
C MET A 1 46.17 -38.13 14.13
N PRO A 2 45.06 -38.43 13.44
CA PRO A 2 44.45 -37.58 12.42
C PRO A 2 43.65 -36.42 13.04
N GLY A 3 43.33 -35.45 12.19
CA GLY A 3 42.90 -34.10 12.56
C GLY A 3 41.47 -33.97 13.10
N SER A 4 41.27 -32.87 13.80
CA SER A 4 39.99 -32.40 14.31
C SER A 4 39.45 -31.29 13.39
N ASP A 5 38.70 -31.68 12.37
CA ASP A 5 37.76 -30.82 11.66
C ASP A 5 36.46 -30.76 12.48
N GLY A 6 36.30 -29.69 13.26
CA GLY A 6 35.04 -29.33 13.89
C GLY A 6 34.30 -28.30 13.04
N ALA A 7 33.81 -28.73 11.87
CA ALA A 7 32.86 -27.94 11.10
C ALA A 7 31.55 -27.87 11.89
N SER A 8 31.27 -26.70 12.45
CA SER A 8 29.98 -26.38 13.07
C SER A 8 28.96 -26.23 11.95
N ASP A 9 28.07 -27.20 11.89
CA ASP A 9 26.91 -27.28 11.02
C ASP A 9 25.91 -26.18 11.45
N SER A 10 26.11 -24.96 10.94
CA SER A 10 25.14 -23.88 11.03
C SER A 10 23.98 -24.19 10.08
N SER A 11 23.16 -25.14 10.51
CA SER A 11 21.84 -25.38 9.94
C SER A 11 21.06 -24.06 9.99
N VAL A 12 21.01 -23.40 8.83
CA VAL A 12 20.04 -22.36 8.53
C VAL A 12 18.69 -23.06 8.55
N GLN A 13 18.11 -23.19 9.75
CA GLN A 13 16.74 -23.60 9.94
C GLN A 13 15.89 -22.56 9.24
N GLY A 14 15.45 -22.89 8.02
CA GLY A 14 14.49 -22.10 7.26
C GLY A 14 13.27 -21.90 8.15
N GLN A 15 13.10 -20.68 8.66
CA GLN A 15 11.91 -20.31 9.40
C GLN A 15 10.71 -20.58 8.50
N VAL A 16 9.81 -21.45 8.97
CA VAL A 16 8.53 -21.69 8.30
C VAL A 16 7.81 -20.33 8.23
N PRO A 17 7.45 -19.84 7.04
CA PRO A 17 6.79 -18.55 6.91
C PRO A 17 5.50 -18.53 7.71
N ASP A 18 5.26 -17.44 8.45
CA ASP A 18 4.02 -17.22 9.19
C ASP A 18 2.82 -17.37 8.24
N PRO A 19 1.89 -18.30 8.49
CA PRO A 19 0.75 -18.56 7.61
C PRO A 19 -0.13 -17.31 7.40
N VAL A 20 -0.16 -16.38 8.35
CA VAL A 20 -0.90 -15.11 8.22
C VAL A 20 -0.24 -14.22 7.16
N ARG A 21 1.09 -14.10 7.18
CA ARG A 21 1.85 -13.31 6.20
C ARG A 21 1.69 -13.87 4.79
N VAL A 22 1.71 -15.20 4.65
CA VAL A 22 1.46 -15.88 3.38
C VAL A 22 0.03 -15.60 2.88
N GLY A 23 -0.96 -15.57 3.78
CA GLY A 23 -2.33 -15.21 3.45
C GLY A 23 -2.47 -13.78 2.94
N ILE A 24 -1.87 -12.81 3.64
CA ILE A 24 -1.91 -11.38 3.28
C ILE A 24 -1.25 -11.13 1.93
N ALA A 25 -0.03 -11.64 1.72
CA ALA A 25 0.67 -11.49 0.45
C ALA A 25 -0.20 -11.97 -0.72
N ARG A 26 -0.79 -13.15 -0.58
CA ARG A 26 -1.68 -13.72 -1.62
C ARG A 26 -2.90 -12.85 -1.92
N MET A 27 -3.47 -12.18 -0.92
CA MET A 27 -4.59 -11.26 -1.12
C MET A 27 -4.16 -9.98 -1.83
N VAL A 28 -2.97 -9.46 -1.52
CA VAL A 28 -2.39 -8.29 -2.21
C VAL A 28 -2.16 -8.60 -3.68
N ASP A 29 -1.60 -9.76 -4.00
CA ASP A 29 -1.34 -10.20 -5.38
C ASP A 29 -2.61 -10.20 -6.22
N VAL A 30 -3.68 -10.78 -5.67
CA VAL A 30 -4.98 -10.89 -6.34
C VAL A 30 -5.63 -9.51 -6.47
N ALA A 31 -5.59 -8.69 -5.43
CA ALA A 31 -6.15 -7.34 -5.45
C ALA A 31 -5.47 -6.47 -6.49
N LEU A 32 -4.14 -6.50 -6.57
CA LEU A 32 -3.37 -5.77 -7.56
C LEU A 32 -3.65 -6.27 -8.98
N PHE A 33 -3.69 -7.60 -9.17
CA PHE A 33 -4.04 -8.20 -10.46
C PHE A 33 -5.43 -7.82 -10.95
N LEU A 34 -6.39 -7.81 -10.05
CA LEU A 34 -7.75 -7.41 -10.37
C LEU A 34 -7.83 -5.90 -10.67
N ALA A 35 -7.16 -5.06 -9.88
CA ALA A 35 -7.11 -3.61 -10.11
C ALA A 35 -6.51 -3.25 -11.47
N CYS A 36 -5.39 -3.88 -11.85
CA CYS A 36 -4.76 -3.65 -13.15
C CYS A 36 -5.68 -4.02 -14.32
N LYS A 37 -6.47 -5.09 -14.20
CA LYS A 37 -7.47 -5.46 -15.22
C LYS A 37 -8.61 -4.44 -15.31
N ILE A 38 -9.12 -3.98 -14.16
CA ILE A 38 -10.25 -3.04 -14.11
C ILE A 38 -9.85 -1.68 -14.69
N GLU A 39 -8.66 -1.20 -14.34
CA GLU A 39 -8.14 0.11 -14.78
C GLU A 39 -7.53 0.06 -16.19
N GLU A 40 -7.71 -1.05 -16.91
CA GLU A 40 -7.19 -1.30 -18.27
C GLU A 40 -5.68 -1.00 -18.40
N VAL A 41 -4.92 -1.18 -17.32
CA VAL A 41 -3.47 -0.98 -17.35
C VAL A 41 -2.86 -2.15 -18.14
N PRO A 42 -2.08 -1.88 -19.21
CA PRO A 42 -1.53 -2.93 -20.06
C PRO A 42 -0.38 -3.65 -19.33
N LEU A 43 -0.72 -4.57 -18.45
CA LEU A 43 0.21 -5.47 -17.79
C LEU A 43 0.01 -6.87 -18.34
N VAL A 44 1.05 -7.42 -18.98
CA VAL A 44 1.07 -8.83 -19.35
C VAL A 44 1.06 -9.62 -18.04
N THR A 45 0.20 -10.63 -17.91
CA THR A 45 0.04 -11.41 -16.67
C THR A 45 1.37 -11.94 -16.10
N ASN A 46 2.36 -12.21 -16.97
CA ASN A 46 3.69 -12.64 -16.57
C ASN A 46 4.47 -11.54 -15.83
N ASP A 47 4.45 -10.32 -16.35
CA ASP A 47 5.15 -9.17 -15.77
C ASP A 47 4.56 -8.82 -14.42
N LEU A 48 3.23 -8.91 -14.28
CA LEU A 48 2.59 -8.65 -13.01
C LEU A 48 2.87 -9.76 -11.98
N VAL A 49 2.79 -11.04 -12.35
CA VAL A 49 3.14 -12.15 -11.43
C VAL A 49 4.58 -12.01 -10.94
N ASN A 50 5.52 -11.66 -11.82
CA ASN A 50 6.92 -11.46 -11.44
C ASN A 50 7.13 -10.15 -10.66
N ALA A 51 6.47 -9.05 -11.02
CA ALA A 51 6.55 -7.78 -10.29
C ALA A 51 6.00 -7.93 -8.87
N THR A 52 4.86 -8.60 -8.73
CA THR A 52 4.28 -8.92 -7.45
C THR A 52 5.14 -9.90 -6.67
N LEU A 53 5.75 -10.91 -7.30
CA LEU A 53 6.73 -11.77 -6.64
C LEU A 53 7.90 -10.95 -6.10
N VAL A 54 8.44 -10.00 -6.88
CA VAL A 54 9.53 -9.11 -6.45
C VAL A 54 9.08 -8.16 -5.34
N VAL A 55 7.88 -7.60 -5.42
CA VAL A 55 7.34 -6.67 -4.42
C VAL A 55 6.93 -7.38 -3.14
N CYS A 56 6.32 -8.56 -3.20
CA CYS A 56 5.85 -9.31 -2.03
C CYS A 56 6.96 -10.17 -1.41
N ALA A 57 7.82 -10.81 -2.20
CA ALA A 57 9.02 -11.46 -1.66
C ALA A 57 10.04 -10.41 -1.18
N GLY A 58 10.16 -9.27 -1.88
CA GLY A 58 10.93 -8.11 -1.47
C GLY A 58 10.35 -7.40 -0.24
N ALA A 59 9.02 -7.30 -0.09
CA ALA A 59 8.40 -6.77 1.13
C ALA A 59 8.51 -7.74 2.31
N ILE A 60 8.62 -9.05 2.06
CA ILE A 60 8.95 -10.06 3.07
C ILE A 60 10.45 -10.04 3.43
N THR A 61 11.33 -9.47 2.59
CA THR A 61 12.79 -9.49 2.83
C THR A 61 13.48 -8.15 3.02
N THR A 62 12.95 -6.98 2.63
CA THR A 62 13.63 -5.68 2.79
C THR A 62 12.75 -4.52 2.28
N LEU A 63 12.04 -3.83 3.19
CA LEU A 63 11.53 -2.46 2.96
C LEU A 63 12.45 -1.38 3.59
N ALA A 64 13.74 -1.68 3.76
CA ALA A 64 14.74 -0.77 4.35
C ALA A 64 15.79 -0.22 3.37
N GLU A 65 15.88 -0.68 2.12
CA GLU A 65 17.09 -0.43 1.32
C GLU A 65 16.89 -0.21 -0.19
N ILE A 66 15.97 0.67 -0.61
CA ILE A 66 15.82 0.99 -2.05
C ILE A 66 16.07 2.47 -2.30
N ASP A 67 17.33 2.80 -2.61
CA ASP A 67 17.73 4.10 -3.20
C ASP A 67 18.75 3.92 -4.35
N SER A 68 18.99 2.69 -4.83
CA SER A 68 19.75 2.47 -6.06
C SER A 68 19.42 1.16 -6.78
N GLU A 69 19.40 1.22 -8.11
CA GLU A 69 19.17 0.09 -9.03
C GLU A 69 20.16 -1.07 -8.78
N GLU A 70 21.41 -0.74 -8.47
CA GLU A 70 22.47 -1.70 -8.14
C GLU A 70 22.21 -2.45 -6.83
N ARG A 71 21.54 -1.84 -5.84
CA ARG A 71 21.17 -2.49 -4.58
C ARG A 71 19.93 -3.36 -4.72
N ALA A 72 18.94 -2.93 -5.51
CA ALA A 72 17.80 -3.77 -5.88
C ALA A 72 18.28 -5.06 -6.57
N ARG A 73 19.27 -4.95 -7.47
CA ARG A 73 19.90 -6.09 -8.13
C ARG A 73 20.62 -7.04 -7.16
N ARG A 74 21.40 -6.52 -6.21
CA ARG A 74 22.05 -7.35 -5.18
C ARG A 74 21.07 -7.97 -4.18
N SER A 75 19.95 -7.30 -3.90
CA SER A 75 18.87 -7.85 -3.08
C SER A 75 18.15 -9.00 -3.80
N LEU A 76 17.88 -8.85 -5.11
CA LEU A 76 17.39 -9.94 -5.98
C LEU A 76 18.36 -11.13 -6.04
N GLU A 77 19.66 -10.87 -6.18
CA GLU A 77 20.71 -11.89 -6.17
C GLU A 77 20.83 -12.59 -4.79
N ARG A 78 20.68 -11.86 -3.68
CA ARG A 78 20.65 -12.42 -2.30
C ARG A 78 19.40 -13.23 -1.99
N THR A 79 18.26 -12.83 -2.54
CA THR A 79 16.96 -13.49 -2.30
C THR A 79 16.75 -14.71 -3.22
N GLY A 80 17.56 -14.87 -4.27
CA GLY A 80 17.43 -15.97 -5.22
C GLY A 80 16.18 -15.90 -6.08
N LEU A 81 15.56 -14.71 -6.17
CA LEU A 81 14.34 -14.48 -6.94
C LEU A 81 14.65 -14.53 -8.44
N THR A 82 14.54 -15.72 -9.00
CA THR A 82 14.55 -15.95 -10.44
C THR A 82 13.14 -15.74 -10.99
N ALA A 83 13.03 -15.12 -12.17
CA ALA A 83 11.75 -14.95 -12.84
C ALA A 83 11.05 -16.31 -12.95
N LEU A 84 9.77 -16.36 -12.57
CA LEU A 84 9.01 -17.61 -12.65
C LEU A 84 8.82 -17.97 -14.12
N VAL A 85 9.26 -19.17 -14.49
CA VAL A 85 9.10 -19.73 -15.83
C VAL A 85 8.61 -21.18 -15.76
N GLY A 86 8.12 -21.69 -16.89
CA GLY A 86 7.70 -23.09 -17.02
C GLY A 86 6.59 -23.49 -16.02
N ASP A 87 6.70 -24.70 -15.47
CA ASP A 87 5.66 -25.28 -14.63
C ASP A 87 5.40 -24.51 -13.33
N ALA A 88 6.44 -23.92 -12.75
CA ALA A 88 6.33 -23.09 -11.55
C ALA A 88 5.48 -21.84 -11.80
N TYR A 89 5.72 -21.17 -12.93
CA TYR A 89 4.88 -20.05 -13.38
C TYR A 89 3.43 -20.47 -13.58
N TYR A 90 3.18 -21.58 -14.29
CA TYR A 90 1.81 -22.04 -14.53
C TYR A 90 1.10 -22.47 -13.25
N ALA A 91 1.82 -23.01 -12.26
CA ALA A 91 1.25 -23.33 -10.95
C ALA A 91 0.80 -22.05 -10.21
N VAL A 92 1.66 -21.03 -10.14
CA VAL A 92 1.33 -19.73 -9.52
C VAL A 92 0.21 -19.03 -10.27
N LYS A 93 0.24 -19.01 -11.60
CA LYS A 93 -0.82 -18.45 -12.43
C LYS A 93 -2.17 -19.12 -12.18
N ARG A 94 -2.22 -20.47 -12.15
CA ARG A 94 -3.47 -21.20 -11.82
C ARG A 94 -3.99 -20.83 -10.44
N ARG A 95 -3.09 -20.69 -9.45
CA ARG A 95 -3.47 -20.27 -8.10
C ARG A 95 -4.05 -18.86 -8.09
N LEU A 96 -3.38 -17.91 -8.73
CA LEU A 96 -3.82 -16.53 -8.84
C LEU A 96 -5.23 -16.43 -9.46
N LEU A 97 -5.49 -17.19 -10.53
CA LEU A 97 -6.81 -17.22 -11.18
C LEU A 97 -7.90 -17.82 -10.28
N LEU A 98 -7.58 -18.84 -9.47
CA LEU A 98 -8.52 -19.40 -8.50
C LEU A 98 -8.82 -18.41 -7.37
N ASP A 99 -7.79 -17.76 -6.84
CA ASP A 99 -7.94 -16.78 -5.77
C ASP A 99 -8.68 -15.53 -6.29
N GLU A 100 -8.44 -15.10 -7.54
CA GLU A 100 -9.24 -14.07 -8.22
C GLU A 100 -10.73 -14.43 -8.25
N GLN A 101 -11.10 -15.65 -8.64
CA GLN A 101 -12.51 -16.06 -8.66
C GLN A 101 -13.14 -16.03 -7.26
N ILE A 102 -12.39 -16.38 -6.23
CA ILE A 102 -12.85 -16.29 -4.84
C ILE A 102 -13.11 -14.82 -4.47
N VAL A 103 -12.14 -13.94 -4.72
CA VAL A 103 -12.26 -12.51 -4.42
C VAL A 103 -13.41 -11.87 -5.19
N LEU A 104 -13.55 -12.14 -6.49
CA LEU A 104 -14.66 -11.65 -7.30
C LEU A 104 -16.03 -12.06 -6.73
N ARG A 105 -16.16 -13.30 -6.25
CA ARG A 105 -17.39 -13.78 -5.61
C ARG A 105 -17.64 -13.12 -4.26
N LEU A 106 -16.59 -12.91 -3.46
CA LEU A 106 -16.68 -12.21 -2.16
C LEU A 106 -17.11 -10.75 -2.35
N LEU A 107 -16.62 -10.10 -3.40
CA LEU A 107 -17.02 -8.74 -3.77
C LEU A 107 -18.37 -8.68 -4.48
N HIS A 108 -19.05 -9.82 -4.70
CA HIS A 108 -20.25 -9.90 -5.52
C HIS A 108 -20.10 -9.23 -6.90
N PHE A 109 -18.88 -9.26 -7.46
CA PHE A 109 -18.51 -8.55 -8.69
C PHE A 109 -18.75 -7.03 -8.66
N ALA A 110 -18.82 -6.42 -7.47
CA ALA A 110 -18.83 -4.97 -7.29
C ALA A 110 -17.39 -4.43 -7.43
N LEU A 111 -16.96 -4.24 -8.68
CA LEU A 111 -15.58 -3.85 -9.03
C LEU A 111 -15.37 -2.34 -9.13
N VAL A 112 -16.44 -1.56 -9.05
CA VAL A 112 -16.35 -0.10 -9.04
C VAL A 112 -15.96 0.35 -7.64
N ALA A 113 -14.66 0.60 -7.45
CA ALA A 113 -14.16 1.17 -6.21
C ALA A 113 -14.40 2.70 -6.20
N PRO A 114 -14.91 3.28 -5.10
CA PRO A 114 -14.98 4.73 -4.95
C PRO A 114 -13.56 5.33 -4.97
N GLN A 115 -13.41 6.47 -5.66
CA GLN A 115 -12.11 7.12 -5.91
C GLN A 115 -12.13 8.56 -5.38
N PRO A 116 -11.86 8.77 -4.07
CA PRO A 116 -11.94 10.09 -3.44
C PRO A 116 -10.98 11.12 -4.04
N HIS A 117 -9.90 10.71 -4.70
CA HIS A 117 -8.88 11.59 -5.30
C HIS A 117 -9.47 12.55 -6.34
N LYS A 118 -10.39 12.07 -7.19
CA LYS A 118 -11.06 12.93 -8.17
C LYS A 118 -11.86 14.03 -7.48
N ARG A 119 -12.49 13.71 -6.34
CA ARG A 119 -13.23 14.68 -5.54
C ARG A 119 -12.31 15.66 -4.82
N VAL A 120 -11.13 15.23 -4.36
CA VAL A 120 -10.12 16.15 -3.79
C VAL A 120 -9.75 17.22 -4.80
N LEU A 121 -9.48 16.83 -6.05
CA LEU A 121 -9.17 17.79 -7.12
C LEU A 121 -10.34 18.73 -7.40
N ALA A 122 -11.57 18.23 -7.38
CA ALA A 122 -12.76 19.06 -7.56
C ALA A 122 -12.95 20.08 -6.41
N TYR A 123 -12.79 19.64 -5.16
CA TYR A 123 -12.85 20.54 -4.00
C TYR A 123 -11.71 21.56 -4.00
N ALA A 124 -10.49 21.13 -4.33
CA ALA A 124 -9.34 22.00 -4.44
C ALA A 124 -9.56 23.09 -5.49
N ALA A 125 -10.08 22.74 -6.66
CA ALA A 125 -10.43 23.70 -7.70
C ALA A 125 -11.56 24.65 -7.25
N ALA A 126 -12.61 24.11 -6.61
CA ALA A 126 -13.77 24.89 -6.17
C ALA A 126 -13.45 25.88 -5.05
N ALA A 127 -12.55 25.51 -4.12
CA ALA A 127 -12.09 26.38 -3.03
C ALA A 127 -10.82 27.17 -3.38
N GLY A 128 -10.33 27.10 -4.62
CA GLY A 128 -9.16 27.86 -5.05
C GLY A 128 -7.87 27.50 -4.30
N LEU A 129 -7.70 26.23 -3.90
CA LEU A 129 -6.54 25.80 -3.14
C LEU A 129 -5.24 26.02 -3.93
N PRO A 130 -4.16 26.46 -3.27
CA PRO A 130 -2.85 26.53 -3.91
C PRO A 130 -2.35 25.12 -4.29
N PRO A 131 -1.47 24.98 -5.29
CA PRO A 131 -0.95 23.68 -5.73
C PRO A 131 -0.32 22.86 -4.60
N ALA A 132 0.39 23.53 -3.67
CA ALA A 132 1.00 22.88 -2.51
C ALA A 132 -0.04 22.24 -1.57
N ALA A 133 -1.15 22.94 -1.28
CA ALA A 133 -2.24 22.40 -0.47
C ALA A 133 -2.96 21.26 -1.21
N THR A 134 -3.13 21.35 -2.53
CA THR A 134 -3.73 20.28 -3.33
C THR A 134 -2.86 19.00 -3.30
N ALA A 135 -1.55 19.14 -3.48
CA ALA A 135 -0.62 18.03 -3.40
C ALA A 135 -0.61 17.39 -1.99
N LEU A 136 -0.62 18.23 -0.95
CA LEU A 136 -0.70 17.76 0.44
C LEU A 136 -2.00 17.02 0.73
N ALA A 137 -3.14 17.51 0.21
CA ALA A 137 -4.44 16.85 0.36
C ALA A 137 -4.43 15.45 -0.27
N LEU A 138 -3.87 15.29 -1.48
CA LEU A 138 -3.75 13.99 -2.13
C LEU A 138 -2.82 13.04 -1.36
N ALA A 139 -1.69 13.55 -0.85
CA ALA A 139 -0.77 12.76 -0.03
C ALA A 139 -1.42 12.30 1.28
N THR A 140 -2.08 13.22 1.99
CA THR A 140 -2.81 12.92 3.22
C THR A 140 -3.93 11.89 3.00
N LEU A 141 -4.69 12.02 1.91
CA LEU A 141 -5.71 11.05 1.55
C LEU A 141 -5.12 9.65 1.25
N ASN A 142 -4.02 9.60 0.50
CA ASN A 142 -3.31 8.35 0.21
C ASN A 142 -2.86 7.66 1.49
N ASP A 143 -2.15 8.38 2.35
CA ASP A 143 -1.61 7.83 3.58
C ASP A 143 -2.71 7.34 4.51
N GLY A 144 -3.83 8.08 4.57
CA GLY A 144 -5.01 7.68 5.34
C GLY A 144 -5.66 6.39 4.85
N ILE A 145 -5.90 6.27 3.53
CA ILE A 145 -6.54 5.07 2.95
C ILE A 145 -5.63 3.85 3.03
N VAL A 146 -4.31 4.04 2.92
CA VAL A 146 -3.34 2.95 3.06
C VAL A 146 -3.20 2.52 4.51
N GLY A 147 -3.19 3.47 5.44
CA GLY A 147 -2.98 3.21 6.87
C GLY A 147 -4.22 2.73 7.63
N ALA A 148 -5.42 3.03 7.14
CA ALA A 148 -6.67 2.72 7.82
C ALA A 148 -7.79 2.40 6.83
N PRO A 149 -8.79 1.57 7.22
CA PRO A 149 -9.90 1.16 6.37
C PRO A 149 -10.96 2.27 6.18
N LEU A 150 -10.54 3.52 6.00
CA LEU A 150 -11.41 4.71 6.03
C LEU A 150 -12.53 4.68 4.99
N LEU A 151 -12.31 4.02 3.85
CA LEU A 151 -13.31 3.86 2.79
C LEU A 151 -14.44 2.88 3.14
N LEU A 152 -14.31 2.11 4.23
CA LEU A 152 -15.39 1.25 4.73
C LEU A 152 -16.38 2.04 5.60
N ASP A 153 -15.89 3.06 6.31
CA ASP A 153 -16.66 3.78 7.33
C ASP A 153 -17.14 5.16 6.85
N HIS A 154 -16.48 5.74 5.83
CA HIS A 154 -16.75 7.09 5.36
C HIS A 154 -16.98 7.14 3.85
N SER A 155 -17.82 8.08 3.43
CA SER A 155 -18.05 8.34 2.01
C SER A 155 -16.82 8.97 1.34
N GLU A 156 -16.62 8.68 0.05
CA GLU A 156 -15.54 9.30 -0.74
C GLU A 156 -15.60 10.84 -0.75
N GLY A 157 -16.81 11.40 -0.67
CA GLY A 157 -17.01 12.85 -0.59
C GLY A 157 -16.52 13.43 0.72
N ALA A 158 -16.83 12.79 1.84
CA ALA A 158 -16.42 13.21 3.16
C ALA A 158 -14.90 13.12 3.32
N LEU A 159 -14.29 12.01 2.90
CA LEU A 159 -12.83 11.83 2.94
C LEU A 159 -12.09 12.84 2.07
N ALA A 160 -12.60 13.12 0.86
CA ALA A 160 -12.00 14.10 -0.02
C ALA A 160 -12.07 15.53 0.54
N ALA A 161 -13.22 15.93 1.09
CA ALA A 161 -13.39 17.22 1.73
C ALA A 161 -12.52 17.33 3.00
N ALA A 162 -12.43 16.27 3.79
CA ALA A 162 -11.59 16.19 4.97
C ALA A 162 -10.10 16.36 4.64
N ALA A 163 -9.60 15.63 3.64
CA ALA A 163 -8.22 15.75 3.17
C ALA A 163 -7.89 17.17 2.69
N ALA A 164 -8.77 17.77 1.88
CA ALA A 164 -8.59 19.14 1.39
C ALA A 164 -8.65 20.18 2.52
N ALA A 165 -9.56 20.01 3.49
CA ALA A 165 -9.64 20.89 4.66
C ALA A 165 -8.41 20.77 5.56
N LEU A 166 -7.91 19.56 5.82
CA LEU A 166 -6.67 19.33 6.59
C LEU A 166 -5.46 19.96 5.90
N ALA A 167 -5.32 19.76 4.60
CA ALA A 167 -4.21 20.34 3.86
C ALA A 167 -4.25 21.87 3.85
N LEU A 168 -5.44 22.46 3.70
CA LEU A 168 -5.60 23.91 3.79
C LEU A 168 -5.25 24.43 5.19
N ARG A 169 -5.66 23.76 6.27
CA ARG A 169 -5.26 24.11 7.64
C ARG A 169 -3.75 24.15 7.86
N LEU A 170 -3.01 23.25 7.21
CA LEU A 170 -1.56 23.15 7.36
C LEU A 170 -0.80 24.20 6.55
N VAL A 171 -1.35 24.63 5.40
CA VAL A 171 -0.70 25.59 4.50
C VAL A 171 -1.15 27.03 4.76
N ALA A 172 -2.43 27.23 5.08
CA ALA A 172 -3.06 28.53 5.34
C ALA A 172 -4.13 28.37 6.43
N PRO A 173 -3.74 28.42 7.72
CA PRO A 173 -4.63 28.12 8.86
C PRO A 173 -5.91 28.96 8.89
N ASP A 174 -5.81 30.21 8.42
CA ASP A 174 -6.89 31.21 8.47
C ASP A 174 -8.06 30.91 7.50
N ASP A 175 -7.84 30.10 6.45
CA ASP A 175 -8.82 29.87 5.35
C ASP A 175 -9.52 28.50 5.42
N SER A 176 -9.22 27.70 6.44
CA SER A 176 -9.56 26.28 6.53
C SER A 176 -11.04 25.89 6.48
N LEU A 177 -11.94 26.80 6.83
CA LEU A 177 -13.38 26.52 6.93
C LEU A 177 -14.11 26.55 5.58
N GLU A 178 -13.48 27.06 4.52
CA GLU A 178 -14.15 27.22 3.22
C GLU A 178 -14.43 25.87 2.54
N VAL A 179 -13.47 24.94 2.60
CA VAL A 179 -13.59 23.62 1.96
C VAL A 179 -14.68 22.76 2.61
N ALA A 180 -14.76 22.77 3.95
CA ALA A 180 -15.74 21.97 4.69
C ALA A 180 -17.18 22.39 4.38
N ARG A 181 -17.40 23.64 3.97
CA ARG A 181 -18.72 24.17 3.57
C ARG A 181 -19.17 23.73 2.18
N LEU A 182 -18.24 23.22 1.35
CA LEU A 182 -18.57 22.71 0.01
C LEU A 182 -19.21 21.31 0.06
N HIS A 183 -19.04 20.57 1.15
CA HIS A 183 -19.69 19.28 1.34
C HIS A 183 -21.11 19.48 1.91
N PRO A 184 -22.14 18.75 1.42
CA PRO A 184 -23.53 18.92 1.88
C PRO A 184 -23.75 18.49 3.33
N ASP A 185 -22.89 17.63 3.87
CA ASP A 185 -22.96 17.13 5.25
C ASP A 185 -21.68 17.48 6.01
N ALA A 186 -21.74 18.51 6.85
CA ALA A 186 -20.60 18.97 7.64
C ALA A 186 -20.23 18.02 8.79
N SER A 187 -21.19 17.22 9.29
CA SER A 187 -20.92 16.25 10.37
C SER A 187 -20.02 15.12 9.86
N GLN A 188 -20.35 14.58 8.67
CA GLN A 188 -19.52 13.55 8.04
C GLN A 188 -18.11 14.04 7.73
N VAL A 189 -17.94 15.31 7.32
CA VAL A 189 -16.61 15.88 7.09
C VAL A 189 -15.83 16.00 8.40
N ALA A 190 -16.46 16.45 9.48
CA ALA A 190 -15.79 16.57 10.77
C ALA A 190 -15.32 15.21 11.31
N GLU A 191 -16.16 14.18 11.20
CA GLU A 191 -15.82 12.80 11.55
C GLU A 191 -14.67 12.26 10.67
N ALA A 192 -14.75 12.45 9.36
CA ALA A 192 -13.70 12.05 8.43
C ALA A 192 -12.37 12.80 8.69
N VAL A 193 -12.41 14.07 9.09
CA VAL A 193 -11.22 14.83 9.50
C VAL A 193 -10.57 14.23 10.74
N ALA A 194 -11.37 13.86 11.75
CA ALA A 194 -10.86 13.22 12.96
C ALA A 194 -10.22 11.86 12.62
N ALA A 195 -10.94 11.00 11.89
CA ALA A 195 -10.45 9.67 11.50
C ALA A 195 -9.18 9.74 10.64
N LEU A 196 -9.12 10.68 9.69
CA LEU A 196 -7.95 10.86 8.84
C LEU A 196 -6.75 11.38 9.64
N SER A 197 -6.97 12.31 10.58
CA SER A 197 -5.92 12.78 11.48
C SER A 197 -5.36 11.66 12.35
N ASP A 198 -6.24 10.83 12.93
CA ASP A 198 -5.85 9.69 13.76
C ASP A 198 -5.05 8.65 12.95
N ALA A 199 -5.48 8.35 11.73
CA ALA A 199 -4.77 7.45 10.83
C ALA A 199 -3.35 7.96 10.52
N LEU A 200 -3.20 9.26 10.22
CA LEU A 200 -1.88 9.86 9.97
C LEU A 200 -0.97 9.80 11.20
N ILE A 201 -1.52 10.04 12.40
CA ILE A 201 -0.77 9.94 13.65
C ILE A 201 -0.28 8.50 13.87
N GLN A 202 -1.12 7.50 13.60
CA GLN A 202 -0.75 6.09 13.69
C GLN A 202 0.32 5.72 12.67
N CYS A 203 0.19 6.17 11.41
CA CYS A 203 1.21 5.98 10.38
C CYS A 203 2.56 6.59 10.77
N ALA A 204 2.56 7.83 11.28
CA ALA A 204 3.77 8.49 11.73
C ALA A 204 4.42 7.77 12.92
N ALA A 205 3.62 7.26 13.86
CA ALA A 205 4.11 6.47 14.98
C ALA A 205 4.73 5.13 14.53
N ALA A 206 4.08 4.44 13.59
CA ALA A 206 4.59 3.20 13.00
C ALA A 206 5.90 3.42 12.23
N GLN A 207 5.96 4.49 11.42
CA GLN A 207 7.17 4.87 10.69
C GLN A 207 8.32 5.17 11.65
N LYS A 208 8.07 5.93 12.71
CA LYS A 208 9.08 6.21 13.75
C LYS A 208 9.57 4.94 14.43
N ALA A 209 8.66 4.06 14.85
CA ALA A 209 9.03 2.79 15.48
C ALA A 209 9.89 1.92 14.54
N TRP A 210 9.58 1.95 13.25
CA TRP A 210 10.37 1.25 12.23
C TRP A 210 11.77 1.86 12.06
N THR A 211 11.87 3.19 11.95
CA THR A 211 13.18 3.87 11.83
C THR A 211 14.05 3.65 13.06
N ASP A 212 13.46 3.64 14.26
CA ASP A 212 14.17 3.41 15.51
C ASP A 212 14.70 1.96 15.57
N ALA A 213 13.90 0.98 15.13
CA ALA A 213 14.32 -0.42 15.03
C ALA A 213 15.43 -0.63 14.00
N GLU A 214 15.37 0.06 12.87
CA GLU A 214 16.40 -0.01 11.84
C GLU A 214 17.73 0.58 12.33
N GLN A 215 17.68 1.71 13.03
CA GLN A 215 18.86 2.32 13.64
C GLN A 215 19.48 1.42 14.72
N ALA A 216 18.66 0.73 15.53
CA ALA A 216 19.15 -0.19 16.56
C ALA A 216 19.80 -1.46 15.99
N ALA A 217 19.51 -1.82 14.73
CA ALA A 217 20.07 -2.98 14.06
C ALA A 217 21.41 -2.70 13.35
N ARG A 218 21.84 -1.44 13.26
CA ARG A 218 23.11 -1.00 12.65
C ARG A 218 24.19 -0.83 13.71
#